data_AF-A0AAD4TUC4-F1
#
_entry.id   AF-A0AAD4TUC4-F1
#
_cell.length_a   1.000
_cell.length_b   1.000
_cell.length_c   1.000
_cell.angle_alpha   90.00
_cell.angle_beta   90.00
_cell.angle_gamma   90.00
#
_symmetry.space_group_name_H-M   'P 1'
#
loop_
_entity.id
_entity.type
_entity.pdbx_description
1 polymer ?
#
loop_
_entity_poly.entity_id
_entity_poly.type
_entity_poly.pdbx_seq_one_letter_code
_entity_poly.pdbx_strand_id
1 'polypeptide(L)'
;MGCLGNSKTSEDQGVDEKERREANKKIEKQLQKERLAYKATHRLLLLGAGESGKSTIVKQMRILHVNGFNPEEKKQKILDIRKNVKDAIVTIVSAMSTIIPPVPLANPENQFRSDYIKSIAPITDFEYSQEFFDHVKKLWDDEGVKACFERSNEYQLIDCAQ
;
A
#
# COMPACT_ATOMS: atom_id res chain seq x y z
N MET A 1 44.06 28.96 -38.77
CA MET A 1 43.46 29.46 -37.51
C MET A 1 42.78 28.26 -36.87
N GLY A 2 43.41 27.54 -35.96
CA GLY A 2 43.73 27.98 -34.60
C GLY A 2 43.21 26.88 -33.68
N CYS A 3 43.91 25.73 -33.68
CA CYS A 3 43.61 24.61 -32.81
C CYS A 3 44.11 24.99 -31.41
N LEU A 4 43.21 25.44 -30.53
CA LEU A 4 43.50 25.71 -29.12
C LEU A 4 43.54 24.37 -28.37
N GLY A 5 44.70 23.71 -28.45
CA GLY A 5 45.03 22.57 -27.61
C GLY A 5 45.18 23.04 -26.16
N ASN A 6 44.25 22.61 -25.30
CA ASN A 6 44.29 22.84 -23.87
C ASN A 6 45.40 21.96 -23.26
N SER A 7 46.64 22.43 -23.27
CA SER A 7 47.77 21.77 -22.62
C SER A 7 47.62 21.87 -21.10
N LYS A 8 46.91 20.89 -20.51
CA LYS A 8 47.00 20.60 -19.08
C LYS A 8 48.47 20.36 -18.75
N THR A 9 49.04 21.17 -17.87
CA THR A 9 50.42 21.04 -17.41
C THR A 9 50.60 19.67 -16.72
N SER A 10 51.79 19.10 -16.79
CA SER A 10 52.13 17.81 -16.16
C SER A 10 51.87 17.76 -14.65
N GLU A 11 51.88 18.92 -13.99
CA GLU A 11 51.48 19.07 -12.59
C GLU A 11 49.96 18.92 -12.40
N ASP A 12 49.13 19.45 -13.32
CA ASP A 12 47.67 19.34 -13.29
C ASP A 12 47.19 17.89 -13.53
N GLN A 13 47.92 17.13 -14.37
CA GLN A 13 47.67 15.69 -14.57
C GLN A 13 48.05 14.85 -13.33
N GLY A 14 49.14 15.18 -12.64
CA GLY A 14 49.59 14.47 -11.43
C GLY A 14 48.71 14.73 -10.21
N VAL A 15 48.14 15.95 -10.09
CA VAL A 15 47.17 16.29 -9.06
C VAL A 15 45.83 15.58 -9.30
N ASP A 16 45.33 15.57 -10.53
CA ASP A 16 44.10 14.83 -10.93
C ASP A 16 44.24 13.32 -10.70
N GLU A 17 45.39 12.72 -11.00
CA GLU A 17 45.64 11.30 -10.76
C GLU A 17 45.72 10.96 -9.26
N LYS A 18 46.30 11.84 -8.44
CA LYS A 18 46.34 11.69 -6.98
C LYS A 18 44.94 11.83 -6.37
N GLU A 19 44.16 12.82 -6.78
CA GLU A 19 42.77 13.00 -6.34
C GLU A 19 41.90 11.80 -6.72
N ARG A 20 42.04 11.30 -7.95
CA ARG A 20 41.36 10.06 -8.40
C ARG A 20 41.77 8.85 -7.58
N ARG A 21 43.05 8.72 -7.22
CA ARG A 21 43.55 7.63 -6.38
C ARG A 21 43.03 7.72 -4.95
N GLU A 22 42.95 8.91 -4.38
CA GLU A 22 42.36 9.14 -3.06
C GLU A 22 40.86 8.87 -3.04
N ALA A 23 40.13 9.28 -4.08
CA ALA A 23 38.72 8.96 -4.27
C ALA A 23 38.51 7.44 -4.38
N ASN A 24 39.29 6.75 -5.21
CA ASN A 24 39.25 5.28 -5.31
C ASN A 24 39.53 4.60 -3.97
N LYS A 25 40.53 5.07 -3.20
CA LYS A 25 40.83 4.51 -1.89
C LYS A 25 39.69 4.72 -0.88
N LYS A 26 38.97 5.84 -0.96
CA LYS A 26 37.76 6.09 -0.15
C LYS A 26 36.63 5.13 -0.53
N ILE A 27 36.39 4.94 -1.83
CA ILE A 27 35.38 4.01 -2.35
C ILE A 27 35.70 2.56 -1.93
N GLU A 28 36.95 2.11 -2.09
CA GLU A 28 37.37 0.75 -1.72
C GLU A 28 37.12 0.47 -0.23
N LYS A 29 37.45 1.44 0.63
CA LYS A 29 37.19 1.36 2.08
C LYS A 29 35.70 1.31 2.38
N GLN A 30 34.88 2.08 1.68
CA GLN A 30 33.43 2.08 1.82
C GLN A 30 32.86 0.70 1.42
N LEU A 31 33.28 0.17 0.27
CA LEU A 31 32.88 -1.14 -0.23
C LEU A 31 33.26 -2.28 0.72
N GLN A 32 34.44 -2.22 1.35
CA GLN A 32 34.83 -3.22 2.35
C GLN A 32 33.92 -3.19 3.59
N LYS A 33 33.56 -2.00 4.09
CA LYS A 33 32.61 -1.87 5.21
C LYS A 33 31.23 -2.39 4.85
N GLU A 34 30.74 -2.05 3.66
CA GLU A 34 29.43 -2.51 3.17
C GLU A 34 29.41 -4.03 2.94
N ARG A 35 30.50 -4.64 2.44
CA ARG A 35 30.62 -6.10 2.32
C ARG A 35 30.52 -6.81 3.68
N LEU A 36 31.13 -6.26 4.72
CA LEU A 36 31.04 -6.84 6.07
C LEU A 36 29.61 -6.72 6.62
N ALA A 37 28.98 -5.55 6.50
CA ALA A 37 27.60 -5.34 6.89
C ALA A 37 26.63 -6.26 6.14
N TYR A 38 26.84 -6.41 4.82
CA TYR A 38 26.05 -7.29 3.97
C TYR A 38 26.16 -8.75 4.37
N LYS A 39 27.38 -9.24 4.67
CA LYS A 39 27.60 -10.60 5.16
C LYS A 39 26.97 -10.86 6.53
N ALA A 40 26.89 -9.84 7.39
CA ALA A 40 26.26 -9.93 8.70
C ALA A 40 24.71 -9.85 8.63
N THR A 41 24.15 -9.42 7.49
CA THR A 41 22.71 -9.26 7.31
C THR A 41 22.04 -10.58 6.91
N HIS A 42 21.05 -11.02 7.69
CA HIS A 42 20.25 -12.20 7.36
C HIS A 42 19.09 -11.81 6.43
N ARG A 43 19.11 -12.32 5.20
CA ARG A 43 18.09 -12.03 4.19
C ARG A 43 16.98 -13.07 4.26
N LEU A 44 15.76 -12.60 4.55
CA LEU A 44 14.57 -13.44 4.61
C LEU A 44 13.66 -13.13 3.41
N LEU A 45 13.17 -14.18 2.75
CA LEU A 45 12.19 -14.07 1.66
C LEU A 45 10.86 -14.65 2.15
N LEU A 46 9.80 -13.84 2.10
CA LEU A 46 8.44 -14.26 2.43
C LEU A 46 7.68 -14.63 1.15
N LEU A 47 7.25 -15.89 1.06
CA LEU A 47 6.47 -16.44 -0.05
C LEU A 47 5.06 -16.81 0.42
N GLY A 48 4.10 -16.78 -0.50
CA GLY A 48 2.70 -17.11 -0.23
C GLY A 48 1.75 -16.48 -1.26
N ALA A 49 0.54 -17.01 -1.37
CA ALA A 49 -0.52 -16.51 -2.26
C ALA A 49 -0.90 -15.04 -1.98
N GLY A 50 -1.69 -14.42 -2.85
CA GLY A 50 -2.31 -13.12 -2.56
C GLY A 50 -2.99 -13.12 -1.19
N GLU A 51 -2.93 -12.01 -0.47
CA GLU A 51 -3.63 -11.81 0.81
C GLU A 51 -3.21 -12.73 1.98
N SER A 52 -2.22 -13.61 1.79
CA SER A 52 -1.69 -14.55 2.80
C SER A 52 -0.99 -13.91 4.03
N GLY A 53 -1.14 -12.61 4.28
CA GLY A 53 -0.57 -11.93 5.44
C GLY A 53 0.91 -11.55 5.37
N LYS A 54 1.61 -11.74 4.24
CA LYS A 54 3.05 -11.39 4.08
C LYS A 54 3.34 -9.93 4.48
N SER A 55 2.56 -8.99 3.97
CA SER A 55 2.69 -7.57 4.29
C SER A 55 2.43 -7.30 5.78
N THR A 56 1.52 -8.06 6.39
CA THR A 56 1.21 -7.96 7.83
C THR A 56 2.41 -8.40 8.67
N ILE A 57 3.09 -9.49 8.31
CA ILE A 57 4.32 -9.94 8.98
C ILE A 57 5.42 -8.86 8.92
N VAL A 58 5.65 -8.26 7.75
CA VAL A 58 6.63 -7.19 7.60
C VAL A 58 6.26 -5.95 8.43
N LYS A 59 4.98 -5.59 8.48
CA LYS A 59 4.49 -4.49 9.34
C LYS A 59 4.73 -4.79 10.82
N GLN A 60 4.51 -6.03 11.27
CA GLN A 60 4.78 -6.43 12.66
C GLN A 60 6.27 -6.37 13.00
N MET A 61 7.15 -6.84 12.10
CA MET A 61 8.60 -6.72 12.28
C MET A 61 9.02 -5.27 12.47
N ARG A 62 8.41 -4.35 11.71
CA ARG A 62 8.67 -2.92 11.83
C ARG A 62 8.19 -2.35 13.18
N ILE A 63 7.01 -2.75 13.64
CA ILE A 63 6.46 -2.31 14.94
C ILE A 63 7.37 -2.76 16.09
N LEU A 64 7.81 -4.02 16.06
CA LEU A 64 8.58 -4.63 17.14
C LEU A 64 10.06 -4.24 17.14
N HIS A 65 10.66 -4.01 15.97
CA HIS A 65 12.12 -3.86 15.83
C HIS A 65 12.58 -2.54 15.19
N VAL A 66 11.68 -1.70 14.66
CA VAL A 66 12.05 -0.50 13.89
C VAL A 66 11.14 0.69 14.23
N ASN A 67 11.16 1.17 15.47
CA ASN A 67 10.50 2.40 15.96
C ASN A 67 9.08 2.68 15.41
N GLY A 68 8.33 1.64 15.03
CA GLY A 68 6.99 1.73 14.48
C GLY A 68 6.82 2.65 13.26
N PHE A 69 5.65 3.28 13.19
CA PHE A 69 5.23 4.20 12.13
C PHE A 69 5.17 5.64 12.65
N ASN A 70 5.72 6.57 11.88
CA ASN A 70 5.70 7.99 12.23
C ASN A 70 4.30 8.60 11.98
N PRO A 71 4.02 9.81 12.51
CA PRO A 71 2.71 10.45 12.37
C PRO A 71 2.28 10.69 10.92
N GLU A 72 3.21 11.00 10.02
CA GLU A 72 2.93 11.28 8.61
C GLU A 72 2.50 9.99 7.87
N GLU A 73 3.18 8.87 8.13
CA GLU A 73 2.79 7.58 7.60
C GLU A 73 1.42 7.14 8.11
N LYS A 74 1.14 7.38 9.40
CA LYS A 74 -0.19 7.10 9.96
C LYS A 74 -1.27 7.92 9.25
N LYS A 75 -1.00 9.20 8.94
CA LYS A 75 -1.92 10.07 8.21
C LYS A 75 -2.17 9.55 6.80
N GLN A 76 -1.14 9.10 6.10
CA GLN A 76 -1.28 8.46 4.78
C GLN A 76 -2.13 7.19 4.86
N LYS A 77 -2.00 6.39 5.93
CA LYS A 77 -2.81 5.18 6.14
C LYS A 77 -4.29 5.44 6.37
N ILE A 78 -4.69 6.65 6.76
CA ILE A 78 -6.12 6.99 6.89
C ILE A 78 -6.82 6.87 5.53
N LEU A 79 -6.18 7.29 4.44
CA LEU A 79 -6.75 7.18 3.10
C LEU A 79 -6.88 5.72 2.66
N ASP A 80 -5.87 4.89 2.93
CA ASP A 80 -5.92 3.44 2.67
C ASP A 80 -7.09 2.77 3.42
N ILE A 81 -7.31 3.12 4.70
CA ILE A 81 -8.41 2.59 5.50
C ILE A 81 -9.77 3.00 4.93
N ARG A 82 -9.92 4.28 4.57
CA ARG A 82 -11.17 4.79 3.97
C ARG A 82 -11.48 4.10 2.64
N LYS A 83 -10.45 3.88 1.81
CA LYS A 83 -10.57 3.12 0.57
C LYS A 83 -11.04 1.69 0.84
N ASN A 84 -10.43 0.98 1.80
CA ASN A 84 -10.85 -0.37 2.16
C ASN A 84 -12.32 -0.43 2.60
N VAL A 85 -12.79 0.56 3.39
CA VAL A 85 -14.21 0.64 3.79
C VAL A 85 -15.13 0.78 2.56
N LYS A 86 -14.77 1.63 1.61
CA LYS A 86 -15.51 1.79 0.35
C LYS A 86 -15.50 0.50 -0.48
N ASP A 87 -14.33 -0.06 -0.71
CA ASP A 87 -14.17 -1.24 -1.55
C ASP A 87 -14.95 -2.43 -0.95
N ALA A 88 -14.90 -2.61 0.36
CA ALA A 88 -15.68 -3.63 1.08
C ALA A 88 -17.20 -3.47 0.90
N ILE A 89 -17.76 -2.30 1.22
CA ILE A 89 -19.22 -2.10 1.17
C ILE A 89 -19.75 -2.15 -0.28
N VAL A 90 -19.00 -1.62 -1.25
CA VAL A 90 -19.34 -1.70 -2.68
C VAL A 90 -19.39 -3.16 -3.12
N THR A 91 -18.42 -3.95 -2.70
CA THR A 91 -18.33 -5.37 -3.04
C THR A 91 -19.52 -6.14 -2.47
N ILE A 92 -19.82 -5.97 -1.18
CA ILE A 92 -20.95 -6.65 -0.52
C ILE A 92 -22.28 -6.27 -1.18
N VAL A 93 -22.56 -4.97 -1.35
CA VAL A 93 -23.82 -4.49 -1.94
C VAL A 93 -23.98 -4.91 -3.41
N SER A 94 -22.88 -5.02 -4.16
CA SER A 94 -22.91 -5.54 -5.52
C SER A 94 -23.17 -7.06 -5.53
N ALA A 95 -22.56 -7.78 -4.59
CA ALA A 95 -22.69 -9.23 -4.46
C ALA A 95 -24.11 -9.68 -4.10
N MET A 96 -24.85 -8.88 -3.32
CA MET A 96 -26.24 -9.18 -2.91
C MET A 96 -27.16 -9.60 -4.07
N SER A 97 -26.98 -8.98 -5.24
CA SER A 97 -27.75 -9.31 -6.46
C SER A 97 -27.14 -10.40 -7.34
N THR A 98 -25.88 -10.78 -7.12
CA THR A 98 -25.15 -11.74 -7.97
C THR A 98 -25.04 -13.13 -7.34
N ILE A 99 -25.02 -13.23 -6.01
CA ILE A 99 -25.00 -14.52 -5.31
C ILE A 99 -26.32 -15.26 -5.51
N ILE A 100 -26.30 -16.59 -5.45
CA ILE A 100 -27.45 -17.44 -5.73
C ILE A 100 -27.76 -18.31 -4.50
N PRO A 101 -28.96 -18.22 -3.90
CA PRO A 101 -30.03 -17.25 -4.19
C PRO A 101 -29.62 -15.82 -3.81
N PRO A 102 -30.17 -14.79 -4.49
CA PRO A 102 -29.87 -13.40 -4.16
C PRO A 102 -30.40 -13.04 -2.77
N VAL A 103 -29.74 -12.10 -2.11
CA VAL A 103 -30.12 -11.63 -0.78
C VAL A 103 -30.67 -10.21 -0.92
N PRO A 104 -31.99 -9.99 -0.71
CA PRO A 104 -32.55 -8.64 -0.72
C PRO A 104 -32.16 -7.88 0.56
N LEU A 105 -32.25 -6.56 0.52
CA LEU A 105 -32.18 -5.73 1.73
C LEU A 105 -33.30 -6.12 2.69
N ALA A 106 -33.00 -6.16 3.98
CA ALA A 106 -34.01 -6.43 5.01
C ALA A 106 -34.95 -5.22 5.17
N ASN A 107 -34.42 -4.00 5.08
CA ASN A 107 -35.22 -2.78 5.06
C ASN A 107 -35.28 -2.17 3.65
N PRO A 108 -36.46 -2.15 2.98
CA PRO A 108 -36.62 -1.50 1.68
C PRO A 108 -36.28 0.00 1.67
N GLU A 109 -36.38 0.68 2.81
CA GLU A 109 -35.97 2.09 2.93
C GLU A 109 -34.46 2.28 2.70
N ASN A 110 -33.65 1.23 2.81
CA ASN A 110 -32.22 1.31 2.52
C ASN A 110 -31.90 1.25 1.02
N GLN A 111 -32.89 1.07 0.14
CA GLN A 111 -32.65 0.92 -1.31
C GLN A 111 -31.88 2.10 -1.90
N PHE A 112 -32.27 3.34 -1.58
CA PHE A 112 -31.56 4.53 -2.07
C PHE A 112 -30.10 4.59 -1.60
N ARG A 113 -29.80 4.02 -0.42
CA ARG A 113 -28.42 3.92 0.09
C ARG A 113 -27.61 2.91 -0.71
N SER A 114 -28.21 1.76 -1.03
CA SER A 114 -27.60 0.77 -1.92
C SER A 114 -27.31 1.37 -3.30
N ASP A 115 -28.26 2.10 -3.87
CA ASP A 115 -28.10 2.74 -5.17
C ASP A 115 -27.01 3.81 -5.15
N TYR A 116 -26.92 4.59 -4.06
CA TYR A 116 -25.81 5.52 -3.81
C TYR A 116 -24.46 4.79 -3.80
N ILE A 117 -24.31 3.70 -3.03
CA ILE A 117 -23.07 2.93 -2.96
C ILE A 117 -22.68 2.35 -4.33
N LYS A 118 -23.65 1.85 -5.11
CA LYS A 118 -23.40 1.36 -6.47
C LYS A 118 -22.96 2.48 -7.42
N SER A 119 -23.52 3.69 -7.26
CA SER A 119 -23.16 4.84 -8.11
C SER A 119 -21.73 5.32 -7.91
N ILE A 120 -21.17 5.16 -6.70
CA ILE A 120 -19.79 5.59 -6.38
C ILE A 120 -18.73 4.52 -6.66
N ALA A 121 -19.14 3.28 -6.96
CA ALA A 121 -18.25 2.16 -7.26
C ALA A 121 -17.18 2.46 -8.35
N PRO A 122 -17.51 3.09 -9.50
CA PRO A 122 -16.52 3.37 -10.55
C PRO A 122 -15.60 4.57 -10.24
N ILE A 123 -15.88 5.34 -9.18
CA ILE A 123 -15.14 6.58 -8.87
C ILE A 123 -13.81 6.23 -8.19
N THR A 124 -12.68 6.54 -8.82
CA THR A 124 -11.35 6.27 -8.28
C THR A 124 -10.87 7.33 -7.28
N ASP A 125 -11.10 8.60 -7.60
CA ASP A 125 -10.76 9.74 -6.74
C ASP A 125 -11.99 10.20 -5.95
N PHE A 126 -12.39 9.36 -4.98
CA PHE A 126 -13.60 9.56 -4.21
C PHE A 126 -13.35 10.37 -2.94
N GLU A 127 -14.15 11.42 -2.74
CA GLU A 127 -14.14 12.17 -1.48
C GLU A 127 -14.99 11.47 -0.42
N TYR A 128 -14.35 11.10 0.69
CA TYR A 128 -15.01 10.41 1.80
C TYR A 128 -15.75 11.41 2.71
N SER A 129 -16.94 11.82 2.28
CA SER A 129 -17.83 12.72 3.02
C SER A 129 -18.50 12.03 4.22
N GLN A 130 -19.08 12.82 5.13
CA GLN A 130 -19.87 12.28 6.25
C GLN A 130 -21.10 11.52 5.76
N GLU A 131 -21.74 12.01 4.70
CA GLU A 131 -22.88 11.35 4.04
C GLU A 131 -22.54 9.93 3.61
N PHE A 132 -21.37 9.71 2.99
CA PHE A 132 -20.89 8.38 2.64
C PHE A 132 -20.84 7.45 3.86
N PHE A 133 -20.20 7.89 4.96
CA PHE A 133 -20.10 7.07 6.17
C PHE A 133 -21.46 6.77 6.81
N ASP A 134 -22.41 7.70 6.73
CA ASP A 134 -23.76 7.49 7.24
C ASP A 134 -24.53 6.46 6.40
N HIS A 135 -24.37 6.45 5.07
CA HIS A 135 -24.90 5.40 4.20
C HIS A 135 -24.29 4.03 4.51
N VAL A 136 -22.97 3.96 4.62
CA VAL A 136 -22.26 2.71 4.94
C VAL A 136 -22.71 2.14 6.27
N LYS A 137 -22.79 2.97 7.31
CA LYS A 137 -23.22 2.54 8.65
C LYS A 137 -24.64 1.99 8.62
N LYS A 138 -25.57 2.69 7.98
CA LYS A 138 -26.98 2.26 7.88
C LYS A 138 -27.16 0.98 7.07
N LEU A 139 -26.35 0.78 6.04
CA LEU A 139 -26.34 -0.46 5.27
C LEU A 139 -25.70 -1.60 6.07
N TRP A 140 -24.61 -1.36 6.78
CA TRP A 140 -23.97 -2.38 7.62
C TRP A 140 -24.89 -2.87 8.75
N ASP A 141 -25.74 -2.00 9.26
CA ASP A 141 -26.76 -2.36 10.26
C ASP A 141 -27.93 -3.18 9.67
N ASP A 142 -28.06 -3.26 8.34
CA ASP A 142 -29.13 -4.01 7.65
C ASP A 142 -28.85 -5.53 7.68
N GLU A 143 -29.84 -6.30 8.14
CA GLU A 143 -29.70 -7.75 8.27
C GLU A 143 -29.51 -8.48 6.93
N GLY A 144 -30.00 -7.92 5.82
CA GLY A 144 -29.75 -8.47 4.48
C GLY A 144 -28.31 -8.28 4.05
N VAL A 145 -27.70 -7.14 4.38
CA VAL A 145 -26.28 -6.88 4.11
C VAL A 145 -25.40 -7.81 4.94
N LYS A 146 -25.70 -7.97 6.24
CA LYS A 146 -24.99 -8.93 7.11
C LYS A 146 -25.13 -10.36 6.62
N ALA A 147 -26.33 -10.78 6.22
CA ALA A 147 -26.55 -12.11 5.65
C ALA A 147 -25.76 -12.35 4.36
N CYS A 148 -25.58 -11.32 3.52
CA CYS A 148 -24.71 -11.39 2.35
C CYS A 148 -23.22 -11.45 2.73
N PHE A 149 -22.83 -10.75 3.80
CA PHE A 149 -21.46 -10.78 4.33
C PHE A 149 -21.08 -12.16 4.90
N GLU A 150 -21.99 -12.84 5.59
CA GLU A 150 -21.78 -14.22 6.07
C GLU A 150 -21.54 -15.22 4.92
N ARG A 151 -21.97 -14.87 3.70
CA ARG A 151 -21.73 -15.62 2.45
C ARG A 151 -20.58 -15.05 1.63
N SER A 152 -19.67 -14.28 2.26
CA SER A 152 -18.51 -13.66 1.59
C SER A 152 -17.57 -14.66 0.93
N ASN A 153 -17.60 -15.94 1.34
CA ASN A 153 -16.86 -17.02 0.68
C ASN A 153 -17.33 -17.31 -0.76
N GLU A 154 -18.48 -16.79 -1.19
CA GLU A 154 -19.02 -16.96 -2.55
C GLU A 154 -18.55 -15.87 -3.54
N TYR A 155 -17.87 -14.83 -3.05
CA TYR A 155 -17.33 -13.75 -3.86
C TYR A 155 -15.95 -13.31 -3.33
N GLN A 156 -15.29 -12.38 -4.02
CA GLN A 156 -13.98 -11.88 -3.59
C GLN A 156 -14.19 -10.65 -2.72
N LEU A 157 -14.07 -10.81 -1.40
CA LEU A 157 -14.11 -9.73 -0.42
C LEU A 157 -12.75 -9.61 0.27
N ILE A 158 -12.30 -8.38 0.53
CA ILE A 158 -11.05 -8.14 1.26
C ILE A 158 -11.15 -8.66 2.70
N ASP A 159 -10.10 -9.35 3.16
CA ASP A 159 -10.07 -9.96 4.51
C ASP A 159 -10.30 -8.97 5.66
N CYS A 160 -9.96 -7.70 5.48
CA CYS A 160 -10.12 -6.67 6.51
C CYS A 160 -11.54 -6.12 6.64
N ALA A 161 -12.48 -6.64 5.85
CA ALA A 161 -13.91 -6.36 6.02
C ALA A 161 -14.55 -7.17 7.15
N GLN A 162 -13.85 -8.20 7.66
CA GLN A 162 -14.30 -9.07 8.76
C GLN A 162 -14.09 -8.47 10.15
#